data_AF-A0A2X4UAN8-F1
#
_entry.id   AF-A0A2X4UAN8-F1
#
_cell.length_a   1.000
_cell.length_b   1.000
_cell.length_c   1.000
_cell.angle_alpha   90.00
_cell.angle_beta   90.00
_cell.angle_gamma   90.00
#
_symmetry.space_group_name_H-M   'P 1'
#
loop_
_entity.id
_entity.type
_entity.pdbx_description
1 polymer ?
#
loop_
_entity_poly.entity_id
_entity_poly.type
_entity_poly.pdbx_seq_one_letter_code
_entity_poly.pdbx_strand_id
1 'polypeptide(L)'
;MKSSLFSRYTCFVLSILLALASLTLLPQRPWFWLPTLLFGCLSALGIYDLTQQRHAICRNYPIIGRLRFFFEFIRPEIRQYLLEEDNAQIPFSRTQRTLVYRRAKNEMGDKPFGTQLDVYQTGYECIGHSMRPVAASDPTSFRVAIGGPDCRQPYSASIFNISAMSFGALSANAIRALNLGAAKGNFYHDTGEGSISRYHREHGGDLVWELGSGYFGCRTADGHFDPQRFAEQAKARR
;
A
#
# COMPACT_ATOMS: atom_id res chain seq x y z
N MET A 1 6.24 -59.94 1.34
CA MET A 1 7.36 -59.00 1.07
C MET A 1 6.85 -57.57 1.15
N LYS A 2 7.45 -56.72 1.98
CA LYS A 2 6.92 -55.38 2.32
C LYS A 2 6.85 -54.46 1.09
N SER A 3 5.64 -54.15 0.63
CA SER A 3 5.31 -53.26 -0.51
C SER A 3 5.90 -51.84 -0.41
N SER A 4 6.40 -51.46 0.76
CA SER A 4 7.06 -50.18 1.04
C SER A 4 8.39 -49.98 0.29
N LEU A 5 9.18 -51.04 0.06
CA LEU A 5 10.45 -50.91 -0.66
C LEU A 5 10.23 -50.65 -2.15
N PHE A 6 9.19 -51.27 -2.73
CA PHE A 6 8.85 -51.09 -4.13
C PHE A 6 8.44 -49.64 -4.40
N SER A 7 7.54 -49.07 -3.58
CA SER A 7 7.05 -47.69 -3.72
C SER A 7 8.16 -46.63 -3.64
N ARG A 8 9.20 -46.84 -2.82
CA ARG A 8 10.30 -45.87 -2.62
C ARG A 8 11.19 -45.71 -3.84
N TYR A 9 11.54 -46.81 -4.49
CA TYR A 9 12.49 -46.82 -5.62
C TYR A 9 11.80 -46.93 -6.98
N THR A 10 10.46 -46.96 -7.04
CA THR A 10 9.71 -47.12 -8.30
C THR A 10 10.14 -46.11 -9.35
N CYS A 11 10.20 -44.82 -9.00
CA CYS A 11 10.55 -43.75 -9.94
C CYS A 11 11.99 -43.89 -10.48
N PHE A 12 12.93 -44.31 -9.62
CA PHE A 12 14.31 -44.57 -9.99
C PHE A 12 14.46 -45.79 -10.91
N VAL A 13 13.84 -46.91 -10.56
CA VAL A 13 13.87 -48.13 -11.37
C VAL A 13 13.21 -47.90 -12.73
N LEU A 14 12.06 -47.21 -12.77
CA LEU A 14 11.42 -46.84 -14.03
C LEU A 14 12.31 -45.94 -14.88
N SER A 15 13.02 -44.98 -14.28
CA SER A 15 13.95 -44.12 -15.01
C SER A 15 15.09 -44.91 -15.66
N ILE A 16 15.64 -45.91 -14.97
CA ILE A 16 16.67 -46.80 -15.54
C ILE A 16 16.10 -47.66 -16.66
N LEU A 17 14.94 -48.28 -16.46
CA LEU A 17 14.31 -49.14 -17.46
C LEU A 17 13.96 -48.36 -18.74
N LEU A 18 13.45 -47.13 -18.59
CA LEU A 18 13.14 -46.25 -19.72
C LEU A 18 14.41 -45.73 -20.41
N ALA A 19 15.49 -45.47 -19.67
CA ALA A 19 16.79 -45.14 -20.26
C ALA A 19 17.35 -46.29 -21.11
N LEU A 20 17.27 -47.53 -20.61
CA LEU A 20 17.73 -48.71 -21.33
C LEU A 20 16.85 -49.02 -22.56
N ALA A 21 15.53 -48.92 -22.41
CA ALA A 21 14.59 -49.13 -23.52
C ALA A 21 14.70 -48.05 -24.61
N SER A 22 14.96 -46.79 -24.25
CA SER A 22 15.16 -45.73 -25.23
C SER A 22 16.52 -45.85 -25.95
N LEU A 23 17.56 -46.32 -25.24
CA LEU A 23 18.88 -46.58 -25.82
C LEU A 23 18.85 -47.70 -26.87
N THR A 24 18.09 -48.78 -26.64
CA THR A 24 17.97 -49.89 -27.61
C THR A 24 17.18 -49.50 -28.87
N LEU A 25 16.29 -48.52 -28.77
CA LEU A 25 15.49 -48.00 -29.88
C LEU A 25 16.20 -46.87 -30.67
N LEU A 26 17.27 -46.29 -30.11
CA LEU A 26 18.06 -45.22 -30.72
C LEU A 26 18.56 -45.54 -32.14
N PRO A 27 19.07 -46.75 -32.45
CA PRO A 27 19.54 -47.07 -33.80
C PRO A 27 18.41 -47.15 -34.83
N GLN A 28 17.19 -47.47 -34.40
CA GLN A 28 16.03 -47.63 -35.27
C GLN A 28 15.34 -46.29 -35.55
N ARG A 29 15.37 -45.37 -34.58
CA ARG A 29 14.66 -44.11 -34.62
C ARG A 29 15.51 -43.04 -33.92
N PRO A 30 16.14 -42.10 -34.65
CA PRO A 30 17.07 -41.15 -34.05
C PRO A 30 16.42 -40.27 -32.99
N TRP A 31 15.12 -39.95 -33.09
CA TRP A 31 14.38 -39.11 -32.12
C TRP A 31 14.43 -39.62 -30.66
N PHE A 32 14.77 -40.90 -30.43
CA PHE A 32 14.94 -41.45 -29.09
C PHE A 32 16.17 -40.90 -28.35
N TRP A 33 17.02 -40.10 -28.98
CA TRP A 33 18.14 -39.42 -28.31
C TRP A 33 17.65 -38.51 -27.17
N LEU A 34 16.50 -37.84 -27.34
CA LEU A 34 15.89 -36.96 -26.34
C LEU A 34 15.44 -37.73 -25.07
N PRO A 35 14.58 -38.78 -25.18
CA PRO A 35 14.25 -39.64 -24.05
C PRO A 35 15.47 -40.27 -23.39
N THR A 36 16.43 -40.74 -24.19
CA THR A 36 17.64 -41.41 -23.67
C THR A 36 18.46 -40.45 -22.80
N LEU A 37 18.65 -39.21 -23.26
CA LEU A 37 19.35 -38.18 -22.51
C LEU A 37 18.58 -37.81 -21.23
N LEU A 38 17.26 -37.61 -21.31
CA LEU A 38 16.42 -37.26 -20.17
C LEU A 38 16.45 -38.34 -19.07
N PHE A 39 16.14 -39.59 -19.42
CA PHE A 39 16.11 -40.70 -18.47
C PHE A 39 17.50 -41.13 -18.01
N GLY A 40 18.52 -40.96 -18.85
CA GLY A 40 19.93 -41.13 -18.48
C GLY A 40 20.35 -40.13 -17.40
N CYS A 41 20.03 -38.84 -17.57
CA CYS A 41 20.26 -37.82 -16.56
C CYS A 41 19.50 -38.09 -15.25
N LEU A 42 18.23 -38.50 -15.32
CA LEU A 42 17.44 -38.88 -14.14
C LEU A 42 18.02 -40.09 -13.41
N SER A 43 18.53 -41.08 -14.15
CA SER A 43 19.20 -42.24 -13.58
C SER A 43 20.52 -41.86 -12.89
N ALA A 44 21.33 -41.02 -13.52
CA ALA A 44 22.55 -40.49 -12.89
C ALA A 44 22.23 -39.67 -11.63
N LEU A 45 21.17 -38.86 -11.65
CA LEU A 45 20.70 -38.09 -10.51
C LEU A 45 20.23 -39.01 -9.37
N GLY A 46 19.53 -40.11 -9.69
CA GLY A 46 19.11 -41.10 -8.71
C GLY A 46 20.29 -41.86 -8.08
N ILE A 47 21.34 -42.15 -8.85
CA ILE A 47 22.60 -42.72 -8.32
C ILE A 47 23.27 -41.73 -7.36
N TYR A 48 23.31 -40.45 -7.72
CA TYR A 48 23.81 -39.40 -6.83
C TYR A 48 22.98 -39.30 -5.54
N ASP A 49 21.65 -39.37 -5.64
CA ASP A 49 20.74 -39.33 -4.49
C ASP A 49 20.96 -40.52 -3.53
N LEU A 50 21.27 -41.71 -4.05
CA LEU A 50 21.56 -42.91 -3.26
C LEU A 50 22.93 -42.86 -2.55
N THR A 51 23.92 -42.24 -3.19
CA THR A 51 25.31 -42.19 -2.70
C THR A 51 25.56 -41.03 -1.74
N GLN A 52 24.78 -39.95 -1.85
CA GLN A 52 24.88 -38.81 -0.94
C GLN A 52 24.38 -39.15 0.49
N GLN A 53 25.15 -38.75 1.49
CA GLN A 53 24.87 -38.83 2.93
C GLN A 53 24.14 -37.61 3.53
N ARG A 54 24.13 -36.44 2.86
CA ARG A 54 23.58 -35.18 3.43
C ARG A 54 22.04 -35.13 3.56
N HIS A 55 21.29 -35.70 2.62
CA HIS A 55 19.83 -35.58 2.59
C HIS A 55 19.14 -36.95 2.69
N ALA A 56 18.69 -37.31 3.89
CA ALA A 56 18.03 -38.58 4.17
C ALA A 56 16.76 -38.82 3.33
N ILE A 57 16.04 -37.75 2.96
CA ILE A 57 14.82 -37.83 2.14
C ILE A 57 15.15 -38.24 0.70
N CYS A 58 16.12 -37.59 0.05
CA CYS A 58 16.53 -37.93 -1.32
C CYS A 58 17.12 -39.35 -1.38
N ARG A 59 17.84 -39.77 -0.34
CA ARG A 59 18.40 -41.13 -0.26
C ARG A 59 17.33 -42.21 -0.14
N ASN A 60 16.25 -41.94 0.60
CA ASN A 60 15.13 -42.87 0.77
C ASN A 60 14.12 -42.84 -0.38
N TYR A 61 14.08 -41.75 -1.15
CA TYR A 61 13.20 -41.53 -2.29
C TYR A 61 13.98 -40.86 -3.45
N PRO A 62 14.84 -41.59 -4.15
CA PRO A 62 15.68 -41.01 -5.21
C PRO A 62 14.82 -40.41 -6.31
N ILE A 63 15.27 -39.29 -6.89
CA ILE A 63 14.54 -38.49 -7.90
C ILE A 63 13.30 -37.79 -7.32
N ILE A 64 12.31 -38.55 -6.82
CA ILE A 64 11.00 -38.00 -6.41
C ILE A 64 11.08 -37.13 -5.16
N GLY A 65 12.02 -37.41 -4.24
CA GLY A 65 12.23 -36.61 -3.03
C GLY A 65 12.62 -35.16 -3.31
N ARG A 66 13.18 -34.88 -4.51
CA ARG A 66 13.54 -33.52 -4.95
C ARG A 66 12.32 -32.67 -5.27
N LEU A 67 11.19 -33.27 -5.64
CA LEU A 67 9.94 -32.55 -5.86
C LEU A 67 9.48 -31.83 -4.60
N ARG A 68 9.69 -32.43 -3.42
CA ARG A 68 9.35 -31.78 -2.14
C ARG A 68 10.06 -30.43 -2.00
N PHE A 69 11.37 -30.40 -2.23
CA PHE A 69 12.17 -29.18 -2.10
C PHE A 69 11.84 -28.16 -3.18
N PHE A 70 11.51 -28.63 -4.40
CA PHE A 70 11.01 -27.77 -5.47
C PHE A 70 9.69 -27.10 -5.08
N PHE A 71 8.73 -27.86 -4.53
CA PHE A 71 7.47 -27.28 -4.05
C PHE A 71 7.67 -26.42 -2.80
N GLU A 72 8.60 -26.76 -1.92
CA GLU A 72 8.93 -25.93 -0.76
C GLU A 72 9.53 -24.58 -1.17
N PHE A 73 10.34 -24.55 -2.23
CA PHE A 73 10.88 -23.33 -2.83
C PHE A 73 9.80 -22.46 -3.47
N ILE A 74 8.81 -23.06 -4.15
CA ILE A 74 7.73 -22.34 -4.86
C ILE A 74 6.54 -21.99 -3.94
N ARG A 75 6.46 -22.62 -2.78
CA ARG A 75 5.35 -22.46 -1.83
C ARG A 75 5.12 -21.00 -1.41
N PRO A 76 6.14 -20.19 -1.09
CA PRO A 76 5.94 -18.78 -0.73
C PRO A 76 5.26 -17.98 -1.84
N GLU A 77 5.66 -18.19 -3.09
CA GLU A 77 5.16 -17.47 -4.26
C GLU A 77 3.73 -17.89 -4.58
N ILE A 78 3.43 -19.20 -4.59
CA ILE A 78 2.05 -19.67 -4.78
C ILE A 78 1.16 -19.10 -3.68
N ARG A 79 1.63 -19.14 -2.44
CA ARG A 79 0.87 -18.59 -1.31
C ARG A 79 0.62 -17.09 -1.49
N GLN A 80 1.64 -16.31 -1.84
CA GLN A 80 1.53 -14.87 -2.01
C GLN A 80 0.68 -14.43 -3.22
N TYR A 81 0.74 -15.16 -4.34
CA TYR A 81 0.12 -14.72 -5.60
C TYR A 81 -1.23 -15.38 -5.90
N LEU A 82 -1.46 -16.61 -5.43
CA LEU A 82 -2.66 -17.39 -5.75
C LEU A 82 -3.59 -17.62 -4.55
N LEU A 83 -3.08 -17.59 -3.31
CA LEU A 83 -3.84 -18.03 -2.13
C LEU A 83 -4.03 -16.95 -1.05
N GLU A 84 -3.10 -16.01 -0.90
CA GLU A 84 -3.20 -14.92 0.08
C GLU A 84 -4.30 -13.93 -0.33
N GLU A 85 -5.25 -13.69 0.58
CA GLU A 85 -6.24 -12.63 0.45
C GLU A 85 -5.53 -11.26 0.45
N ASP A 86 -6.09 -10.29 -0.27
CA ASP A 86 -5.48 -8.96 -0.44
C ASP A 86 -5.18 -8.22 0.88
N ASN A 87 -5.86 -8.60 1.97
CA ASN A 87 -5.75 -8.08 3.34
C ASN A 87 -4.92 -8.98 4.29
N ALA A 88 -4.55 -10.20 3.90
CA ALA A 88 -3.77 -11.11 4.73
C ALA A 88 -2.36 -10.53 4.94
N GLN A 89 -2.01 -10.22 6.19
CA GLN A 89 -0.75 -9.58 6.53
C GLN A 89 0.31 -10.58 6.95
N ILE A 90 1.46 -10.63 6.26
CA ILE A 90 2.80 -10.73 6.89
C ILE A 90 3.88 -10.15 5.94
N PRO A 91 4.73 -9.16 6.32
CA PRO A 91 4.52 -8.02 7.24
C PRO A 91 3.71 -6.87 6.61
N PHE A 92 3.47 -6.92 5.30
CA PHE A 92 2.62 -5.97 4.57
C PHE A 92 1.62 -6.72 3.68
N SER A 93 0.38 -6.27 3.67
CA SER A 93 -0.66 -6.84 2.81
C SER A 93 -0.32 -6.63 1.32
N ARG A 94 -0.92 -7.43 0.44
CA ARG A 94 -0.74 -7.26 -1.01
C ARG A 94 -1.23 -5.87 -1.47
N THR A 95 -2.31 -5.37 -0.89
CA THR A 95 -2.82 -4.02 -1.15
C THR A 95 -1.78 -2.96 -0.78
N GLN A 96 -1.14 -3.06 0.39
CA GLN A 96 -0.10 -2.12 0.82
C GLN A 96 1.11 -2.14 -0.14
N ARG A 97 1.58 -3.33 -0.52
CA ARG A 97 2.69 -3.47 -1.49
C ARG A 97 2.35 -2.88 -2.84
N THR A 98 1.13 -3.15 -3.34
CA THR A 98 0.64 -2.63 -4.63
C THR A 98 0.55 -1.10 -4.61
N LEU A 99 0.08 -0.51 -3.51
CA LEU A 99 0.04 0.94 -3.34
C LEU A 99 1.45 1.57 -3.45
N VAL A 100 2.44 0.98 -2.77
CA VAL A 100 3.84 1.44 -2.85
C VAL A 100 4.36 1.37 -4.27
N TYR A 101 4.14 0.24 -4.97
CA TYR A 101 4.62 0.07 -6.34
C TYR A 101 3.97 1.05 -7.32
N ARG A 102 2.66 1.32 -7.21
CA ARG A 102 1.97 2.29 -8.07
C ARG A 102 2.50 3.70 -7.84
N ARG A 103 2.63 4.12 -6.58
CA ARG A 103 3.21 5.43 -6.23
C ARG A 103 4.65 5.57 -6.73
N ALA A 104 5.47 4.54 -6.59
CA ALA A 104 6.84 4.54 -7.10
C ALA A 104 6.91 4.69 -8.64
N LYS A 105 5.87 4.25 -9.36
CA LYS A 105 5.74 4.41 -10.81
C LYS A 105 5.00 5.68 -11.24
N ASN A 106 4.67 6.57 -10.30
CA ASN A 106 3.84 7.76 -10.53
C ASN A 106 2.46 7.42 -11.16
N GLU A 107 1.92 6.24 -10.82
CA GLU A 107 0.58 5.80 -11.20
C GLU A 107 -0.43 6.15 -10.09
N MET A 108 -1.68 6.40 -10.46
CA MET A 108 -2.76 6.65 -9.49
C MET A 108 -2.90 5.47 -8.52
N GLY A 109 -2.73 5.77 -7.22
CA GLY A 109 -2.83 4.80 -6.13
C GLY A 109 -4.26 4.52 -5.67
N ASP A 110 -5.23 5.26 -6.19
CA ASP A 110 -6.61 5.22 -5.71
C ASP A 110 -7.35 4.02 -6.30
N LYS A 111 -7.94 3.21 -5.42
CA LYS A 111 -8.78 2.06 -5.78
C LYS A 111 -10.19 2.34 -5.26
N PRO A 112 -11.14 2.78 -6.13
CA PRO A 112 -12.51 3.00 -5.71
C PRO A 112 -13.17 1.63 -5.47
N PHE A 113 -13.38 1.26 -4.20
CA PHE A 113 -14.09 0.04 -3.84
C PHE A 113 -14.73 0.18 -2.45
N GLY A 114 -15.78 -0.61 -2.20
CA GLY A 114 -16.45 -0.66 -0.90
C GLY A 114 -15.55 -1.20 0.23
N THR A 115 -16.04 -1.15 1.46
CA THR A 115 -15.32 -1.59 2.65
C THR A 115 -14.82 -3.03 2.51
N GLN A 116 -13.51 -3.20 2.37
CA GLN A 116 -12.83 -4.50 2.38
C GLN A 116 -12.44 -4.95 3.80
N LEU A 117 -12.69 -4.08 4.79
CA LEU A 117 -12.48 -4.37 6.20
C LEU A 117 -13.62 -5.27 6.70
N ASP A 118 -13.27 -6.24 7.55
CA ASP A 118 -14.27 -6.99 8.28
C ASP A 118 -14.88 -6.07 9.35
N VAL A 119 -16.12 -5.62 9.11
CA VAL A 119 -16.84 -4.73 10.02
C VAL A 119 -17.39 -5.44 11.26
N TYR A 120 -17.32 -6.78 11.29
CA TYR A 120 -17.76 -7.61 12.41
C TYR A 120 -16.60 -8.11 13.27
N GLN A 121 -15.35 -7.85 12.87
CA GLN A 121 -14.19 -8.24 13.65
C GLN A 121 -14.18 -7.53 15.02
N THR A 122 -13.66 -8.23 16.03
CA THR A 122 -13.46 -7.64 17.35
C THR A 122 -12.53 -6.42 17.27
N GLY A 123 -12.98 -5.28 17.80
CA GLY A 123 -12.23 -4.02 17.79
C GLY A 123 -12.54 -3.11 16.59
N TYR A 124 -13.41 -3.52 15.65
CA TYR A 124 -13.96 -2.58 14.68
C TYR A 124 -15.08 -1.76 15.33
N GLU A 125 -14.87 -0.44 15.40
CA GLU A 125 -15.84 0.49 15.99
C GLU A 125 -16.60 1.23 14.89
N CYS A 126 -17.92 1.32 15.04
CA CYS A 126 -18.76 2.13 14.17
C CYS A 126 -19.72 2.99 15.00
N ILE A 127 -19.97 4.21 14.54
CA ILE A 127 -20.91 5.12 15.18
C ILE A 127 -22.24 5.01 14.43
N GLY A 128 -23.24 4.44 15.08
CA GLY A 128 -24.60 4.35 14.55
C GLY A 128 -25.36 5.66 14.69
N HIS A 129 -26.26 5.94 13.75
CA HIS A 129 -27.18 7.07 13.87
C HIS A 129 -28.16 6.86 15.03
N SER A 130 -28.35 7.87 15.89
CA SER A 130 -29.36 7.84 16.94
C SER A 130 -30.74 8.15 16.37
N MET A 131 -31.70 7.25 16.54
CA MET A 131 -33.12 7.49 16.21
C MET A 131 -33.85 8.37 17.24
N ARG A 132 -33.21 8.67 18.37
CA ARG A 132 -33.78 9.54 19.40
C ARG A 132 -33.51 11.00 19.01
N PRO A 133 -34.55 11.82 18.76
CA PRO A 133 -34.36 13.24 18.50
C PRO A 133 -33.84 13.92 19.76
N VAL A 134 -32.84 14.75 19.58
CA VAL A 134 -32.32 15.66 20.60
C VAL A 134 -32.78 17.07 20.27
N ALA A 135 -32.89 17.93 21.29
CA ALA A 135 -33.18 19.34 21.06
C ALA A 135 -32.12 19.93 20.12
N ALA A 136 -32.57 20.81 19.21
CA ALA A 136 -31.65 21.50 18.31
C ALA A 136 -30.65 22.30 19.14
N SER A 137 -29.37 21.97 18.97
CA SER A 137 -28.29 22.71 19.62
C SER A 137 -28.04 24.01 18.87
N ASP A 138 -27.58 25.03 19.58
CA ASP A 138 -27.19 26.31 18.98
C ASP A 138 -25.94 26.13 18.12
N PRO A 139 -26.01 26.30 16.78
CA PRO A 139 -24.87 26.11 15.90
C PRO A 139 -23.71 27.07 16.19
N THR A 140 -23.99 28.23 16.81
CA THR A 140 -22.94 29.20 17.17
C THR A 140 -22.05 28.70 18.30
N SER A 141 -22.54 27.74 19.10
CA SER A 141 -21.78 27.10 20.17
C SER A 141 -20.77 26.06 19.68
N PHE A 142 -20.88 25.63 18.41
CA PHE A 142 -20.04 24.59 17.84
C PHE A 142 -18.66 25.10 17.47
N ARG A 143 -17.84 25.32 18.50
CA ARG A 143 -16.48 25.85 18.36
C ARG A 143 -15.47 25.07 19.18
N VAL A 144 -14.24 25.08 18.70
CA VAL A 144 -13.09 24.45 19.33
C VAL A 144 -12.03 25.52 19.58
N ALA A 145 -11.51 25.56 20.81
CA ALA A 145 -10.38 26.40 21.15
C ALA A 145 -9.08 25.80 20.58
N ILE A 146 -8.40 26.57 19.74
CA ILE A 146 -7.10 26.23 19.17
C ILE A 146 -6.03 27.06 19.87
N GLY A 147 -5.02 26.38 20.41
CA GLY A 147 -3.90 27.00 21.12
C GLY A 147 -3.75 26.44 22.54
N GLY A 148 -2.55 25.94 22.87
CA GLY A 148 -2.19 25.49 24.21
C GLY A 148 -1.67 26.62 25.11
N PRO A 149 -1.10 26.30 26.29
CA PRO A 149 -0.59 27.28 27.25
C PRO A 149 0.44 28.26 26.68
N ASP A 150 1.24 27.83 25.70
CA ASP A 150 2.26 28.66 25.06
C ASP A 150 1.72 29.55 23.92
N CYS A 151 0.44 29.39 23.55
CA CYS A 151 -0.18 30.14 22.47
C CYS A 151 -0.57 31.55 22.95
N ARG A 152 0.12 32.57 22.43
CA ARG A 152 -0.14 33.97 22.77
C ARG A 152 -1.43 34.53 22.17
N GLN A 153 -1.95 33.89 21.12
CA GLN A 153 -3.16 34.30 20.40
C GLN A 153 -4.01 33.05 20.10
N PRO A 154 -4.69 32.50 21.12
CA PRO A 154 -5.59 31.38 20.91
C PRO A 154 -6.76 31.81 20.01
N TYR A 155 -7.27 30.87 19.24
CA TYR A 155 -8.35 31.11 18.28
C TYR A 155 -9.54 30.18 18.57
N SER A 156 -10.76 30.72 18.53
CA SER A 156 -11.98 29.92 18.65
C SER A 156 -12.47 29.58 17.25
N ALA A 157 -12.15 28.39 16.77
CA ALA A 157 -12.54 27.93 15.44
C ALA A 157 -13.95 27.35 15.45
N SER A 158 -14.75 27.66 14.44
CA SER A 158 -15.96 26.90 14.13
C SER A 158 -15.59 25.45 13.82
N ILE A 159 -16.49 24.49 14.03
CA ILE A 159 -16.30 23.12 13.48
C ILE A 159 -16.57 23.05 11.97
N PHE A 160 -17.20 24.09 11.42
CA PHE A 160 -17.48 24.25 9.99
C PHE A 160 -16.67 25.42 9.44
N ASN A 161 -15.70 25.14 8.56
CA ASN A 161 -14.82 26.14 7.93
C ASN A 161 -14.65 25.83 6.44
N ILE A 162 -14.03 26.74 5.70
CA ILE A 162 -13.72 26.54 4.27
C ILE A 162 -12.34 25.89 4.15
N SER A 163 -12.30 24.73 3.49
CA SER A 163 -11.07 23.95 3.26
C SER A 163 -10.10 24.63 2.30
N ALA A 164 -8.83 24.24 2.42
CA ALA A 164 -7.70 24.70 1.63
C ALA A 164 -7.96 24.58 0.12
N MET A 165 -7.93 25.72 -0.58
CA MET A 165 -7.98 25.78 -2.04
C MET A 165 -7.11 26.91 -2.56
N SER A 166 -5.98 26.54 -3.17
CA SER A 166 -4.93 27.48 -3.56
C SER A 166 -5.40 28.57 -4.52
N PHE A 167 -5.02 29.81 -4.21
CA PHE A 167 -5.08 30.92 -5.17
C PHE A 167 -4.22 30.59 -6.40
N GLY A 168 -4.82 30.62 -7.58
CA GLY A 168 -4.23 30.12 -8.83
C GLY A 168 -5.01 28.93 -9.42
N ALA A 169 -5.60 28.08 -8.57
CA ALA A 169 -6.60 27.09 -8.99
C ALA A 169 -8.01 27.68 -8.98
N LEU A 170 -8.29 28.62 -8.07
CA LEU A 170 -9.55 29.36 -7.98
C LEU A 170 -9.43 30.78 -8.54
N SER A 171 -10.55 31.28 -9.07
CA SER A 171 -10.65 32.67 -9.54
C SER A 171 -10.67 33.67 -8.37
N ALA A 172 -10.28 34.91 -8.64
CA ALA A 172 -10.36 36.00 -7.65
C ALA A 172 -11.76 36.18 -7.06
N ASN A 173 -12.81 36.02 -7.88
CA ASN A 173 -14.19 36.15 -7.42
C ASN A 173 -14.61 35.00 -6.51
N ALA A 174 -14.12 33.78 -6.75
CA ALA A 174 -14.37 32.64 -5.87
C ALA A 174 -13.77 32.90 -4.48
N ILE A 175 -12.51 33.34 -4.42
CA ILE A 175 -11.83 33.66 -3.15
C ILE A 175 -12.57 34.75 -2.36
N ARG A 176 -13.03 35.81 -3.04
CA ARG A 176 -13.86 36.86 -2.41
C ARG A 176 -15.15 36.31 -1.84
N ALA A 177 -15.89 35.53 -2.62
CA ALA A 177 -17.16 34.96 -2.18
C ALA A 177 -16.98 34.05 -0.96
N LEU A 178 -15.92 33.23 -0.95
CA LEU A 178 -15.57 32.36 0.16
C LEU A 178 -15.20 33.17 1.40
N ASN A 179 -14.31 34.17 1.28
CA ASN A 179 -13.94 34.99 2.44
C ASN A 179 -15.12 35.85 2.96
N LEU A 180 -15.99 36.33 2.08
CA LEU A 180 -17.23 37.01 2.48
C LEU A 180 -18.17 36.06 3.24
N GLY A 181 -18.27 34.81 2.80
CA GLY A 181 -18.99 33.75 3.51
C GLY A 181 -18.41 33.50 4.91
N ALA A 182 -17.08 33.40 5.01
CA ALA A 182 -16.34 33.26 6.26
C ALA A 182 -16.60 34.43 7.22
N ALA A 183 -16.55 35.66 6.73
CA ALA A 183 -16.87 36.86 7.53
C ALA A 183 -18.31 36.82 8.07
N LYS A 184 -19.29 36.45 7.23
CA LYS A 184 -20.70 36.38 7.61
C LYS A 184 -21.01 35.23 8.56
N GLY A 185 -20.34 34.10 8.38
CA GLY A 185 -20.58 32.86 9.13
C GLY A 185 -19.72 32.71 10.38
N ASN A 186 -18.82 33.65 10.66
CA ASN A 186 -17.88 33.60 11.79
C ASN A 186 -17.06 32.30 11.81
N PHE A 187 -16.55 31.89 10.65
CA PHE A 187 -15.64 30.77 10.49
C PHE A 187 -14.45 31.20 9.64
N TYR A 188 -13.37 30.41 9.63
CA TYR A 188 -12.19 30.79 8.85
C TYR A 188 -12.28 30.29 7.40
N HIS A 189 -11.49 30.94 6.55
CA HIS A 189 -11.19 30.49 5.19
C HIS A 189 -9.72 30.09 5.10
N ASP A 190 -9.47 28.84 4.74
CA ASP A 190 -8.12 28.36 4.48
C ASP A 190 -7.65 28.77 3.07
N THR A 191 -6.49 29.41 2.98
CA THR A 191 -5.94 29.92 1.71
C THR A 191 -5.44 28.84 0.75
N GLY A 192 -5.22 27.62 1.25
CA GLY A 192 -4.38 26.62 0.61
C GLY A 192 -2.93 27.07 0.48
N GLU A 193 -2.10 26.25 -0.19
CA GLU A 193 -0.66 26.46 -0.30
C GLU A 193 -0.25 27.64 -1.19
N GLY A 194 -1.19 28.29 -1.89
CA GLY A 194 -0.95 29.33 -2.90
C GLY A 194 -0.62 30.73 -2.36
N SER A 195 -0.36 30.87 -1.05
CA SER A 195 -0.18 32.14 -0.30
C SER A 195 -1.45 32.99 -0.09
N ILE A 196 -1.34 33.99 0.78
CA ILE A 196 -2.41 34.95 1.07
C ILE A 196 -2.48 36.01 -0.03
N SER A 197 -3.48 35.92 -0.91
CA SER A 197 -3.75 36.94 -1.92
C SER A 197 -4.52 38.15 -1.35
N ARG A 198 -4.49 39.30 -2.06
CA ARG A 198 -5.29 40.49 -1.68
C ARG A 198 -6.79 40.19 -1.54
N TYR A 199 -7.30 39.29 -2.36
CA TYR A 199 -8.72 38.92 -2.41
C TYR A 199 -9.19 38.20 -1.15
N HIS A 200 -8.29 37.52 -0.43
CA HIS A 200 -8.59 36.92 0.87
C HIS A 200 -8.82 37.95 1.96
N ARG A 201 -8.28 39.17 1.81
CA ARG A 201 -8.33 40.21 2.84
C ARG A 201 -9.46 41.23 2.62
N GLU A 202 -10.09 41.24 1.45
CA GLU A 202 -11.06 42.29 1.07
C GLU A 202 -12.31 42.34 1.97
N HIS A 203 -12.77 41.21 2.50
CA HIS A 203 -14.03 41.14 3.26
C HIS A 203 -13.85 40.89 4.76
N GLY A 204 -12.60 40.79 5.23
CA GLY A 204 -12.27 40.69 6.65
C GLY A 204 -12.69 39.37 7.32
N GLY A 205 -13.01 38.33 6.55
CA GLY A 205 -13.22 36.99 7.10
C GLY A 205 -11.92 36.43 7.64
N ASP A 206 -11.98 35.69 8.76
CA ASP A 206 -10.80 35.10 9.37
C ASP A 206 -10.12 34.13 8.40
N LEU A 207 -8.79 34.06 8.45
CA LEU A 207 -7.98 33.26 7.55
C LEU A 207 -7.14 32.25 8.33
N VAL A 208 -7.03 31.04 7.78
CA VAL A 208 -5.96 30.11 8.11
C VAL A 208 -5.02 30.07 6.92
N TRP A 209 -3.75 30.36 7.15
CA TRP A 209 -2.75 30.34 6.09
C TRP A 209 -2.03 29.01 6.08
N GLU A 210 -2.27 28.23 5.03
CA GLU A 210 -1.61 26.95 4.80
C GLU A 210 -0.23 27.15 4.15
N LEU A 211 0.80 26.55 4.77
CA LEU A 211 2.17 26.56 4.28
C LEU A 211 2.51 25.19 3.68
N GLY A 212 2.49 25.12 2.35
CA GLY A 212 2.98 23.97 1.60
C GLY A 212 4.51 23.91 1.52
N SER A 213 5.00 22.86 0.88
CA SER A 213 6.44 22.60 0.68
C SER A 213 7.18 23.74 -0.05
N GLY A 214 6.48 24.53 -0.87
CA GLY A 214 7.04 25.66 -1.60
C GLY A 214 7.19 26.96 -0.80
N TYR A 215 6.70 27.02 0.45
CA TYR A 215 6.69 28.20 1.32
C TYR A 215 6.17 29.48 0.61
N PHE A 216 5.17 29.35 -0.26
CA PHE A 216 4.65 30.48 -1.00
C PHE A 216 4.10 31.56 -0.06
N GLY A 217 4.56 32.80 -0.25
CA GLY A 217 4.24 33.94 0.62
C GLY A 217 5.23 34.17 1.77
N CYS A 218 6.09 33.20 2.12
CA CYS A 218 7.17 33.35 3.11
C CYS A 218 8.43 32.57 2.74
N ARG A 219 8.85 32.66 1.48
CA ARG A 219 10.12 32.09 1.03
C ARG A 219 11.16 33.14 0.69
N THR A 220 12.42 32.78 0.88
CA THR A 220 13.59 33.47 0.37
C THR A 220 13.73 33.26 -1.15
N ALA A 221 14.63 33.99 -1.81
CA ALA A 221 14.83 33.88 -3.26
C ALA A 221 15.35 32.50 -3.71
N ASP A 222 16.11 31.85 -2.83
CA ASP A 222 16.65 30.49 -2.94
C ASP A 222 15.66 29.39 -2.48
N GLY A 223 14.45 29.77 -2.03
CA GLY A 223 13.35 28.84 -1.77
C GLY A 223 13.27 28.29 -0.35
N HIS A 224 14.10 28.76 0.58
CA HIS A 224 14.01 28.43 2.00
C HIS A 224 12.93 29.24 2.71
N PHE A 225 12.54 28.80 3.91
CA PHE A 225 11.59 29.53 4.74
C PHE A 225 12.18 30.87 5.22
N ASP A 226 11.41 31.95 5.09
CA ASP A 226 11.74 33.30 5.53
C ASP A 226 10.89 33.68 6.76
N PRO A 227 11.48 33.66 7.98
CA PRO A 227 10.77 33.98 9.21
C PRO A 227 10.26 35.43 9.28
N GLN A 228 10.95 36.38 8.62
CA GLN A 228 10.55 37.79 8.63
C GLN A 228 9.29 37.98 7.79
N ARG A 229 9.29 37.46 6.55
CA ARG A 229 8.10 37.50 5.68
C ARG A 229 6.92 36.76 6.29
N PHE A 230 7.16 35.60 6.91
CA PHE A 230 6.12 34.90 7.64
C PHE A 230 5.51 35.78 8.75
N ALA A 231 6.36 36.40 9.58
CA ALA A 231 5.90 37.26 10.66
C ALA A 231 5.13 38.48 10.15
N GLU A 232 5.54 39.09 9.03
CA GLU A 232 4.82 40.20 8.40
C GLU A 232 3.42 39.78 7.93
N GLN A 233 3.32 38.64 7.24
CA GLN A 233 2.03 38.12 6.76
C GLN A 233 1.11 37.68 7.90
N ALA A 234 1.65 37.04 8.94
CA ALA A 234 0.90 36.59 10.11
C ALA A 234 0.45 37.73 11.03
N LYS A 235 1.21 38.84 11.07
CA LYS A 235 0.86 40.04 11.86
C LYS A 235 -0.06 41.00 11.14
N ALA A 236 -0.25 40.86 9.83
CA ALA A 236 -1.14 41.70 9.05
C ALA A 236 -2.57 41.54 9.57
N ARG A 237 -2.92 42.35 10.57
CA ARG A 237 -4.24 42.42 11.19
C ARG A 237 -5.26 42.89 10.14
N ARG A 238 -6.50 42.45 10.40
CA ARG A 238 -7.77 42.82 9.76
C ARG A 238 -7.79 44.25 9.23
#